data_AF-A0A5K0Y7G8-F1
#
_entry.id   AF-A0A5K0Y7G8-F1
#
_cell.length_a   1.000
_cell.length_b   1.000
_cell.length_c   1.000
_cell.angle_alpha   90.00
_cell.angle_beta   90.00
_cell.angle_gamma   90.00
#
_symmetry.space_group_name_H-M   'P 1'
#
loop_
_entity.id
_entity.type
_entity.pdbx_description
1 polymer ?
#
loop_
_entity_poly.entity_id
_entity_poly.type
_entity_poly.pdbx_seq_one_letter_code
_entity_poly.pdbx_strand_id
1 'polypeptide(L)'
;FFSYSLEGRIIPRHKIMVANRITFKLRYMLASTDEEFDRRVETALETHRNFESGLAGDDGTNNKANYLMLLEPFAKLTGIVAVAFL
;
A
#
# COMPACT_ATOMS: atom_id res chain seq x y z
N PHE A 1 -8.19 20.69 -8.63
CA PHE A 1 -8.52 19.26 -8.89
C PHE A 1 -9.25 19.10 -10.21
N PHE A 2 -10.36 19.82 -10.42
CA PHE A 2 -11.14 19.78 -11.68
C PHE A 2 -10.42 20.33 -12.92
N SER A 3 -9.25 20.95 -12.74
CA SER A 3 -8.38 21.41 -13.83
C SER A 3 -7.58 20.29 -14.50
N TYR A 4 -7.55 19.08 -13.91
CA TYR A 4 -6.83 17.94 -14.46
C TYR A 4 -7.78 16.99 -15.17
N SER A 5 -7.33 16.38 -16.27
CA SER A 5 -8.11 15.39 -16.99
C SER A 5 -8.43 14.18 -16.09
N LEU A 6 -9.71 13.83 -16.01
CA LEU A 6 -10.18 12.68 -15.24
C LEU A 6 -9.62 11.38 -15.83
N GLU A 7 -9.86 11.15 -17.11
CA GLU A 7 -9.36 9.98 -17.85
C GLU A 7 -7.85 10.03 -18.09
N GLY A 8 -7.30 11.22 -18.34
CA GLY A 8 -5.90 11.38 -18.72
C GLY A 8 -4.91 11.43 -17.56
N ARG A 9 -5.36 11.71 -16.32
CA ARG A 9 -4.43 11.89 -15.19
C ARG A 9 -4.95 11.37 -13.85
N ILE A 10 -6.19 11.72 -13.47
CA ILE A 10 -6.70 11.37 -12.13
C ILE A 10 -6.95 9.86 -12.00
N ILE A 11 -7.70 9.25 -12.93
CA ILE A 11 -8.04 7.82 -12.90
C ILE A 11 -6.78 6.93 -13.04
N PRO A 12 -5.88 7.16 -14.01
CA PRO A 12 -4.68 6.31 -14.16
C PRO A 12 -3.80 6.29 -12.90
N ARG A 13 -3.53 7.46 -12.31
CA ARG A 13 -2.70 7.56 -11.10
C ARG A 13 -3.37 6.92 -9.89
N HIS A 14 -4.69 7.07 -9.75
CA HIS A 14 -5.44 6.42 -8.68
C HIS A 14 -5.42 4.88 -8.80
N LYS A 15 -5.57 4.34 -10.01
CA LYS A 15 -5.47 2.88 -10.26
C LYS A 15 -4.12 2.32 -9.80
N ILE A 16 -3.02 3.00 -10.15
CA ILE A 16 -1.66 2.61 -9.74
C ILE A 16 -1.56 2.61 -8.20
N MET A 17 -2.08 3.62 -7.53
CA MET A 17 -2.03 3.72 -6.07
C MET A 17 -2.81 2.60 -5.38
N VAL A 18 -4.03 2.31 -5.86
CA VAL A 18 -4.88 1.25 -5.31
C VAL A 18 -4.25 -0.13 -5.53
N ALA A 19 -3.73 -0.41 -6.73
CA ALA A 19 -3.08 -1.68 -7.04
C ALA A 19 -1.87 -1.95 -6.14
N ASN A 20 -1.12 -0.91 -5.80
CA ASN A 20 0.10 -1.00 -5.00
C ASN A 20 -0.13 -0.76 -3.49
N ARG A 21 -1.39 -0.52 -3.05
CA ARG A 21 -1.75 -0.19 -1.66
C ARG A 21 -0.99 1.01 -1.09
N ILE A 22 -0.58 1.95 -1.95
CA ILE A 22 0.16 3.16 -1.57
C ILE A 22 -0.79 4.36 -1.52
N THR A 23 -0.55 5.26 -0.57
CA THR A 23 -1.39 6.45 -0.36
C THR A 23 -0.55 7.72 -0.47
N PHE A 24 -0.97 8.63 -1.34
CA PHE A 24 -0.39 9.96 -1.51
C PHE A 24 -1.46 11.03 -1.34
N LYS A 25 -1.08 12.21 -0.85
CA LYS A 25 -2.00 13.35 -0.85
C LYS A 25 -2.29 13.75 -2.29
N LEU A 26 -3.57 13.88 -2.62
CA LEU A 26 -4.07 14.15 -3.97
C LEU A 26 -3.39 15.37 -4.63
N ARG A 27 -3.07 16.42 -3.85
CA ARG A 27 -2.35 17.60 -4.35
C ARG A 27 -0.96 17.27 -4.92
N TYR A 28 -0.24 16.34 -4.29
CA TYR A 28 1.08 15.91 -4.73
C TYR A 28 0.98 14.92 -5.89
N MET A 29 -0.07 14.09 -5.87
CA MET A 29 -0.39 13.15 -6.94
C MET A 29 -0.71 13.85 -8.26
N LEU A 30 -1.27 15.06 -8.27
CA LEU A 30 -1.78 15.67 -9.50
C LEU A 30 -0.91 16.80 -10.04
N ALA A 31 -0.19 17.50 -9.17
CA ALA A 31 0.68 18.60 -9.56
C ALA A 31 2.04 18.14 -10.12
N SER A 32 2.46 16.90 -9.84
CA SER A 32 3.75 16.37 -10.30
C SER A 32 3.72 15.94 -11.76
N THR A 33 4.88 15.94 -12.41
CA THR A 33 5.04 15.30 -13.72
C THR A 33 4.79 13.79 -13.62
N ASP A 34 4.65 13.11 -14.75
CA ASP A 34 4.46 11.65 -14.76
C ASP A 34 5.71 10.95 -14.20
N GLU A 35 6.91 11.41 -14.57
CA GLU A 35 8.19 10.87 -14.08
C GLU A 35 8.39 11.08 -12.58
N GLU A 36 7.97 12.24 -12.05
CA GLU A 36 7.99 12.50 -10.61
C GLU A 36 6.99 11.64 -9.85
N PHE A 37 5.84 11.34 -10.46
CA PHE A 37 4.85 10.46 -9.85
C PHE A 37 5.39 9.03 -9.77
N ASP A 38 5.96 8.52 -10.87
CA ASP A 38 6.49 7.16 -10.93
C ASP A 38 7.63 6.94 -9.94
N ARG A 39 8.56 7.91 -9.83
CA ARG A 39 9.64 7.85 -8.81
C ARG A 39 9.09 7.77 -7.38
N ARG A 40 8.04 8.51 -7.06
CA ARG A 40 7.42 8.47 -5.72
C ARG A 40 6.74 7.12 -5.46
N VAL A 41 6.09 6.56 -6.47
CA VAL A 41 5.50 5.21 -6.41
C VAL A 41 6.57 4.19 -6.10
N GLU A 42 7.70 4.23 -6.82
CA GLU A 42 8.84 3.33 -6.62
C GLU A 42 9.42 3.45 -5.20
N THR A 43 9.71 4.68 -4.73
CA THR A 43 10.20 4.88 -3.37
C THR A 43 9.23 4.39 -2.29
N ALA A 44 7.92 4.58 -2.48
CA ALA A 44 6.91 4.08 -1.54
C ALA A 44 6.85 2.54 -1.52
N LEU A 45 7.00 1.90 -2.68
CA LEU A 45 7.08 0.45 -2.79
C LEU A 45 8.35 -0.10 -2.13
N GLU A 46 9.50 0.54 -2.34
CA GLU A 46 10.75 0.19 -1.66
C GLU A 46 10.62 0.33 -0.15
N THR A 47 9.96 1.38 0.32
CA THR A 47 9.71 1.58 1.76
C THR A 47 8.84 0.46 2.33
N HIS A 48 7.80 0.05 1.60
CA HIS A 48 6.94 -1.07 2.01
C HIS A 48 7.71 -2.39 2.06
N ARG A 49 8.50 -2.69 1.02
CA ARG A 49 9.36 -3.88 0.98
C ARG A 49 10.39 -3.88 2.11
N ASN A 50 11.00 -2.74 2.39
CA ASN A 50 11.99 -2.61 3.45
C ASN A 50 11.37 -2.76 4.84
N PHE A 51 10.11 -2.33 5.01
CA PHE A 51 9.35 -2.55 6.24
C PHE A 51 8.99 -4.03 6.40
N GLU A 52 8.59 -4.71 5.32
CA GLU A 52 8.34 -6.16 5.31
C GLU A 52 9.63 -6.98 5.56
N SER A 53 10.77 -6.56 5.01
CA SER A 53 12.05 -7.24 5.20
C SER A 53 12.71 -6.92 6.55
N GLY A 54 12.47 -5.73 7.12
CA GLY A 54 12.93 -5.36 8.45
C GLY A 54 12.20 -6.11 9.58
N LEU A 55 10.96 -6.53 9.34
CA LEU A 55 10.22 -7.43 10.24
C LEU A 55 10.75 -8.88 10.22
N ALA A 56 11.55 -9.25 9.22
CA ALA A 56 12.17 -10.58 9.15
C ALA A 56 13.49 -10.70 9.94
N GLY A 57 13.96 -9.61 10.57
CA GLY A 57 15.26 -9.54 11.25
C GLY A 57 15.23 -9.20 12.74
N ASP A 58 14.06 -9.12 13.39
CA ASP A 58 13.96 -8.89 14.83
C ASP A 58 13.24 -10.07 15.49
N ASP A 59 14.02 -11.00 16.05
CA ASP A 59 13.60 -12.05 16.96
C ASP A 59 13.25 -11.48 18.34
N GLY A 60 12.36 -10.49 18.37
CA GLY A 60 11.81 -9.89 19.57
C GLY A 60 10.48 -10.52 19.97
N THR A 61 10.53 -11.62 20.70
CA THR A 61 9.38 -12.23 21.38
C THR A 61 8.65 -11.24 22.28
N ASN A 62 7.74 -10.40 21.75
CA ASN A 62 6.70 -9.69 22.54
C ASN A 62 5.63 -8.90 21.76
N ASN A 63 5.35 -9.19 20.48
CA ASN A 63 4.27 -8.49 19.76
C ASN A 63 3.30 -9.38 18.96
N LYS A 64 3.32 -10.70 19.17
CA LYS A 64 2.36 -11.62 18.50
C LYS A 64 0.89 -11.30 18.81
N ALA A 65 0.59 -10.71 19.97
CA ALA A 65 -0.76 -10.34 20.35
C ALA A 65 -1.33 -9.13 19.57
N ASN A 66 -0.47 -8.22 19.09
CA ASN A 66 -0.92 -7.00 18.40
C ASN A 66 -1.27 -7.24 16.92
N TYR A 67 -0.54 -8.11 16.23
CA TYR A 67 -0.79 -8.39 14.82
C TYR A 67 -1.99 -9.33 14.59
N LEU A 68 -2.20 -10.29 15.49
CA LEU A 68 -3.37 -11.17 15.43
C LEU A 68 -4.67 -10.37 15.62
N MET A 69 -4.70 -9.37 16.52
CA MET A 69 -5.85 -8.47 16.67
C MET A 69 -6.18 -7.63 15.42
N LEU A 70 -5.17 -7.30 14.60
CA LEU A 70 -5.36 -6.51 13.39
C LEU A 70 -5.76 -7.34 12.16
N LEU A 71 -5.57 -8.67 12.19
CA LEU A 71 -5.89 -9.57 11.08
C LEU A 71 -7.25 -10.28 11.22
N GLU A 72 -7.74 -10.47 12.46
CA GLU A 72 -9.04 -11.07 12.76
C GLU A 72 -10.25 -10.41 12.07
N PRO A 73 -10.41 -9.07 12.04
CA PRO A 73 -11.56 -8.45 11.37
C PRO A 73 -11.47 -8.55 9.83
N PHE A 74 -10.26 -8.68 9.26
CA PHE A 74 -10.06 -8.81 7.81
C PHE A 74 -10.29 -10.24 7.31
N ALA A 75 -9.93 -11.26 8.09
CA ALA A 75 -10.21 -12.66 7.77
C ALA A 75 -11.72 -12.97 7.71
N LYS A 76 -12.53 -12.22 8.47
CA LYS A 76 -13.99 -12.38 8.51
C LYS A 76 -14.70 -11.79 7.28
N LEU A 77 -14.07 -10.83 6.59
CA LEU A 77 -14.68 -10.11 5.45
C LEU A 77 -14.48 -10.84 4.11
N THR A 78 -13.43 -11.66 4.00
CA THR A 78 -13.07 -12.31 2.72
C THR A 78 -13.57 -13.74 2.60
N GLY A 79 -14.06 -14.38 3.67
CA GLY A 79 -14.59 -15.75 3.61
C GLY A 79 -13.59 -16.81 3.12
N ILE A 80 -12.32 -16.45 2.93
CA ILE A 80 -11.25 -17.35 2.51
C ILE A 80 -10.57 -17.82 3.80
N VAL A 81 -11.09 -18.94 4.29
CA VAL A 81 -10.51 -19.77 5.32
C VAL A 81 -9.03 -20.00 5.03
N ALA A 82 -8.23 -19.93 6.09
CA ALA A 82 -6.84 -20.34 6.15
C ALA A 82 -6.61 -21.71 5.48
N VAL A 83 -6.17 -21.73 4.21
CA VAL A 83 -5.63 -22.94 3.56
C VAL A 83 -4.13 -22.82 3.25
N ALA A 84 -3.43 -21.84 3.84
CA ALA A 84 -1.99 -21.64 3.60
C ALA A 84 -1.08 -22.11 4.75
N PHE A 85 -1.57 -22.97 5.65
CA PHE A 85 -0.77 -23.53 6.76
C PHE A 85 -0.95 -25.06 6.91
N LEU A 86 -0.94 -25.79 5.80
CA LEU A 86 -0.74 -27.25 5.77
C LEU A 86 0.32 -27.60 4.72
#